data_AF-A0A8J5ZXL2-F1
#
_entry.id   AF-A0A8J5ZXL2-F1
#
_cell.length_a   1.000
_cell.length_b   1.000
_cell.length_c   1.000
_cell.angle_alpha   90.00
_cell.angle_beta   90.00
_cell.angle_gamma   90.00
#
_symmetry.space_group_name_H-M   'P 1'
#
loop_
_entity.id
_entity.type
_entity.pdbx_description
1 polymer ?
#
loop_
_entity_poly.entity_id
_entity_poly.type
_entity_poly.pdbx_seq_one_letter_code
_entity_poly.pdbx_strand_id
1 'polypeptide(L)'
;FPRTPPGPRQEGAVTLPPSLHLQTLSIPGWNYSSNHTQHMHNLQKGREGPATADLRRVLLRLHHLYEAGEDPVLSQPVTVNLQAVLQALGTVVAVEERSLTGTWDASTTQRWRSPARPPGDPVVTLHPKEIRTFFVHFQEQ
;
A
#
# COMPACT_ATOMS: atom_id res chain seq x y z
N PHE A 1 18.77 -38.46 -25.96
CA PHE A 1 18.79 -37.01 -25.68
C PHE A 1 18.45 -36.80 -24.22
N PRO A 2 19.35 -36.30 -23.36
CA PRO A 2 19.00 -36.02 -21.98
C PRO A 2 18.18 -34.73 -21.93
N ARG A 3 17.03 -34.78 -21.24
CA ARG A 3 16.22 -33.59 -20.93
C ARG A 3 16.93 -32.81 -19.83
N THR A 4 17.38 -31.60 -20.14
CA THR A 4 17.84 -30.64 -19.15
C THR A 4 16.67 -30.27 -18.24
N PRO A 5 16.83 -30.31 -16.90
CA PRO A 5 15.80 -29.81 -16.00
C PRO A 5 15.60 -28.31 -16.23
N PRO A 6 14.38 -27.77 -16.10
CA PRO A 6 14.18 -26.33 -16.14
C PRO A 6 14.98 -25.72 -14.99
N GLY A 7 15.85 -24.76 -15.31
CA GLY A 7 16.65 -24.04 -14.32
C GLY A 7 15.74 -23.37 -13.28
N PRO A 8 16.25 -23.11 -12.07
CA PRO A 8 15.48 -22.44 -11.03
C PRO A 8 14.97 -21.11 -11.58
N ARG A 9 13.65 -20.90 -11.53
CA ARG A 9 13.06 -19.58 -11.73
C ARG A 9 13.75 -18.66 -10.74
N GLN A 10 14.48 -17.67 -11.23
CA GLN A 10 14.91 -16.56 -10.39
C GLN A 10 13.65 -15.76 -10.05
N GLU A 11 12.93 -16.20 -9.02
CA GLU A 11 12.06 -15.33 -8.24
C GLU A 11 13.00 -14.30 -7.59
N GLY A 12 13.30 -13.23 -8.33
CA GLY A 12 14.08 -12.13 -7.82
C GLY A 12 13.42 -11.66 -6.54
N ALA A 13 14.17 -11.74 -5.43
CA ALA A 13 13.71 -11.21 -4.16
C ALA A 13 13.29 -9.76 -4.40
N VAL A 14 12.02 -9.47 -4.16
CA VAL A 14 11.47 -8.16 -4.42
C VAL A 14 12.02 -7.23 -3.34
N THR A 15 13.03 -6.44 -3.70
CA THR A 15 13.69 -5.51 -2.79
C THR A 15 13.11 -4.12 -2.95
N LEU A 16 12.95 -3.43 -1.83
CA LEU A 16 12.65 -2.01 -1.84
C LEU A 16 13.92 -1.22 -2.16
N PRO A 17 13.81 -0.06 -2.84
CA PRO A 17 14.92 0.88 -2.95
C PRO A 17 15.50 1.23 -1.57
N PRO A 18 16.81 1.46 -1.46
CA PRO A 18 17.47 1.71 -0.18
C PRO A 18 17.01 2.99 0.54
N SER A 19 16.41 3.94 -0.19
CA SER A 19 15.81 5.15 0.38
C SER A 19 14.43 4.91 1.01
N LEU A 20 13.83 3.74 0.80
CA LEU A 20 12.51 3.38 1.30
C LEU A 20 12.55 2.33 2.39
N HIS A 21 11.65 2.48 3.35
CA HIS A 21 11.41 1.53 4.42
C HIS A 21 9.96 1.08 4.46
N LEU A 22 9.76 -0.23 4.54
CA LEU A 22 8.46 -0.84 4.80
C LEU A 22 8.12 -0.70 6.29
N GLN A 23 7.35 0.31 6.63
CA GLN A 23 6.98 0.56 8.03
C GLN A 23 5.87 -0.36 8.50
N THR A 24 4.93 -0.73 7.62
CA THR A 24 3.80 -1.60 7.97
C THR A 24 3.33 -2.39 6.76
N LEU A 25 3.10 -3.68 6.96
CA LEU A 25 2.37 -4.56 6.05
C LEU A 25 1.50 -5.47 6.91
N SER A 26 0.19 -5.24 6.93
CA SER A 26 -0.72 -5.99 7.78
C SER A 26 -2.09 -6.17 7.15
N ILE A 27 -2.83 -7.19 7.58
CA ILE A 27 -4.24 -7.35 7.24
C ILE A 27 -5.03 -6.45 8.20
N PRO A 28 -5.80 -5.46 7.71
CA PRO A 28 -6.60 -4.60 8.56
C PRO A 28 -7.64 -5.44 9.33
N GLY A 29 -7.87 -5.08 10.59
CA GLY A 29 -8.69 -5.86 11.52
C GLY A 29 -10.12 -6.13 11.01
N TRP A 30 -10.71 -7.21 11.53
CA TRP A 30 -11.87 -7.94 10.99
C TRP A 30 -13.19 -7.16 10.84
N ASN A 31 -13.26 -5.92 11.36
CA ASN A 31 -14.49 -5.11 11.33
C ASN A 31 -14.29 -3.72 10.70
N TYR A 32 -13.09 -3.39 10.23
CA TYR A 32 -12.80 -2.06 9.70
C TYR A 32 -13.18 -1.94 8.22
N SER A 33 -14.26 -1.23 7.90
CA SER A 33 -14.62 -0.91 6.51
C SER A 33 -13.67 0.13 5.92
N SER A 34 -13.37 0.01 4.63
CA SER A 34 -12.63 1.04 3.86
C SER A 34 -13.38 2.38 3.79
N ASN A 35 -14.69 2.37 4.03
CA ASN A 35 -15.51 3.57 4.17
C ASN A 35 -15.75 3.86 5.66
N HIS A 36 -14.96 4.80 6.20
CA HIS A 36 -15.02 5.15 7.62
C HIS A 36 -16.38 5.72 8.05
N THR A 37 -17.02 6.56 7.24
CA THR A 37 -18.34 7.12 7.56
C THR A 37 -19.38 6.02 7.67
N GLN A 38 -19.37 5.06 6.75
CA GLN A 38 -20.25 3.90 6.81
C GLN A 38 -19.93 3.00 8.00
N HIS A 39 -18.64 2.80 8.31
CA HIS A 39 -18.21 2.05 9.49
C HIS A 39 -18.77 2.64 10.78
N MET A 40 -18.60 3.95 11.00
CA MET A 40 -19.11 4.65 12.18
C MET A 40 -20.64 4.56 12.28
N HIS A 41 -21.33 4.71 11.15
CA HIS A 41 -22.79 4.56 11.10
C HIS A 41 -23.25 3.13 11.44
N ASN A 42 -22.52 2.10 11.03
CA ASN A 42 -22.85 0.70 11.35
C ASN A 42 -22.62 0.38 12.83
N LEU A 43 -21.52 0.88 13.41
CA LEU A 43 -21.24 0.78 14.85
C LEU A 43 -22.34 1.44 15.68
N GLN A 44 -22.76 2.65 15.32
CA GLN A 44 -23.85 3.37 16.00
C GLN A 44 -25.18 2.61 15.95
N LYS A 45 -25.42 1.83 14.87
CA LYS A 45 -26.65 1.04 14.70
C LYS A 45 -26.55 -0.38 15.23
N GLY A 46 -25.43 -0.77 15.85
CA GLY A 46 -25.19 -2.14 16.34
C GLY A 46 -25.22 -3.20 15.23
N ARG A 47 -24.98 -2.79 13.98
CA ARG A 47 -24.97 -3.69 12.81
C ARG A 47 -23.53 -4.13 12.53
N GLU A 48 -22.97 -4.93 13.43
CA GLU A 48 -21.74 -5.65 13.13
C GLU A 48 -22.10 -6.97 12.46
N GLY A 49 -21.77 -7.10 11.17
CA GLY A 49 -21.82 -8.38 10.49
C GLY A 49 -20.76 -9.34 11.06
N PRO A 50 -20.77 -10.63 10.68
CA PRO A 50 -19.74 -11.56 11.11
C PRO A 50 -18.35 -11.04 10.73
N ALA A 51 -17.49 -10.88 11.72
CA ALA A 51 -16.13 -10.37 11.60
C ALA A 51 -15.25 -11.39 10.84
N THR A 52 -15.27 -11.31 9.52
CA THR A 52 -14.46 -12.15 8.64
C THR A 52 -13.24 -11.35 8.21
N ALA A 53 -12.06 -11.96 8.32
CA ALA A 53 -10.84 -11.31 7.87
C ALA A 53 -10.89 -11.14 6.35
N ASP A 54 -10.84 -9.89 5.88
CA ASP A 54 -10.68 -9.59 4.47
C ASP A 54 -9.21 -9.78 4.07
N LEU A 55 -8.85 -11.01 3.73
CA LEU A 55 -7.50 -11.37 3.27
C LEU A 55 -7.17 -10.78 1.89
N ARG A 56 -8.16 -10.20 1.20
CA ARG A 56 -7.97 -9.59 -0.11
C ARG A 56 -7.41 -8.18 0.00
N ARG A 57 -7.27 -7.65 1.20
CA ARG A 57 -6.81 -6.28 1.44
C ARG A 57 -5.70 -6.26 2.48
N VAL A 58 -4.67 -5.48 2.20
CA VAL A 58 -3.59 -5.19 3.15
C VAL A 58 -3.41 -3.69 3.34
N LEU A 59 -3.05 -3.31 4.56
CA LEU A 59 -2.56 -1.99 4.91
C LEU A 59 -1.05 -1.96 4.69
N LEU A 60 -0.62 -1.12 3.74
CA LEU A 60 0.78 -0.87 3.42
C LEU A 60 1.16 0.54 3.90
N ARG A 61 2.28 0.67 4.60
CA ARG A 61 2.88 1.98 4.89
C ARG A 61 4.35 2.00 4.47
N LEU A 62 4.67 2.95 3.60
CA LEU A 62 6.01 3.19 3.10
C LEU A 62 6.51 4.53 3.62
N HIS A 63 7.77 4.58 4.02
CA HIS A 63 8.44 5.77 4.53
C HIS A 63 9.73 6.02 3.76
N HIS A 64 9.94 7.26 3.33
CA HIS A 64 11.23 7.70 2.80
C HIS A 64 12.18 8.06 3.94
N LEU A 65 13.27 7.32 4.07
CA LEU A 65 14.17 7.40 5.24
C LEU A 65 14.90 8.75 5.35
N TYR A 66 15.32 9.31 4.21
CA TYR A 66 16.19 10.47 4.16
C TYR A 66 15.44 11.81 4.15
N GLU A 67 16.07 12.84 4.70
CA GLU A 67 15.69 14.24 4.59
C GLU A 67 16.23 14.89 3.31
N ALA A 68 15.58 15.95 2.83
CA ALA A 68 16.05 16.69 1.67
C ALA A 68 17.46 17.25 1.93
N GLY A 69 18.42 16.86 1.07
CA GLY A 69 19.82 17.29 1.18
C GLY A 69 20.68 16.51 2.18
N GLU A 70 20.13 15.51 2.87
CA GLU A 70 20.91 14.63 3.78
C GLU A 70 21.95 13.79 3.02
N ASP A 71 21.57 13.26 1.85
CA ASP A 71 22.44 12.53 0.94
C ASP A 71 22.19 13.00 -0.51
N PRO A 72 23.24 13.22 -1.33
CA PRO A 72 23.08 13.72 -2.69
C PRO A 72 22.23 12.81 -3.60
N VAL A 73 22.19 11.50 -3.32
CA VAL A 73 21.52 10.49 -4.14
C VAL A 73 20.28 9.93 -3.44
N LEU A 74 20.40 9.55 -2.17
CA LEU A 74 19.34 8.86 -1.41
C LEU A 74 18.23 9.79 -0.92
N SER A 75 18.47 11.11 -0.91
CA SER A 75 17.45 12.12 -0.61
C SER A 75 16.62 12.55 -1.82
N GLN A 76 16.75 11.90 -2.97
CA GLN A 76 15.93 12.22 -4.13
C GLN A 76 14.57 11.50 -4.07
N PRO A 77 13.48 12.10 -4.60
CA PRO A 77 12.20 11.43 -4.70
C PRO A 77 12.31 10.11 -5.45
N VAL A 78 11.70 9.07 -4.90
CA VAL A 78 11.78 7.71 -5.42
C VAL A 78 10.42 7.23 -5.88
N THR A 79 10.36 6.65 -7.07
CA THR A 79 9.13 6.12 -7.66
C THR A 79 9.17 4.60 -7.67
N VAL A 80 8.13 3.97 -7.12
CA VAL A 80 8.02 2.51 -7.02
C VAL A 80 6.68 2.04 -7.59
N ASN A 81 6.70 0.87 -8.24
CA ASN A 81 5.49 0.20 -8.68
C ASN A 81 5.06 -0.84 -7.62
N LEU A 82 3.96 -0.56 -6.92
CA LEU A 82 3.43 -1.43 -5.87
C LEU A 82 2.99 -2.80 -6.39
N GLN A 83 2.58 -2.90 -7.65
CA GLN A 83 2.24 -4.18 -8.27
C GLN A 83 3.48 -5.09 -8.35
N ALA A 84 4.62 -4.53 -8.74
CA ALA A 84 5.88 -5.27 -8.77
C ALA A 84 6.39 -5.56 -7.36
N VAL A 85 6.26 -4.60 -6.43
CA VAL A 85 6.69 -4.76 -5.04
C VAL A 85 5.91 -5.86 -4.30
N LEU A 86 4.61 -5.98 -4.59
CA LEU A 86 3.71 -6.90 -3.90
C LEU A 86 3.34 -8.13 -4.75
N GLN A 87 4.04 -8.35 -5.87
CA GLN A 87 3.76 -9.47 -6.78
C GLN A 87 3.82 -10.84 -6.08
N ALA A 88 4.64 -10.96 -5.03
CA ALA A 88 4.77 -12.18 -4.24
C ALA A 88 3.52 -12.46 -3.36
N LEU A 89 2.70 -11.45 -3.08
CA LEU A 89 1.48 -11.57 -2.30
C LEU A 89 0.25 -11.83 -3.18
N GLY A 90 0.31 -11.50 -4.47
CA GLY A 90 -0.74 -11.75 -5.43
C GLY A 90 -0.87 -10.67 -6.50
N THR A 91 -1.89 -10.79 -7.34
CA THR A 91 -2.22 -9.79 -8.37
C THR A 91 -2.92 -8.59 -7.75
N VAL A 92 -2.27 -7.43 -7.76
CA VAL A 92 -2.87 -6.17 -7.29
C VAL A 92 -3.95 -5.71 -8.27
N VAL A 93 -5.16 -5.47 -7.77
CA VAL A 93 -6.33 -5.02 -8.54
C VAL A 93 -6.61 -3.54 -8.32
N ALA A 94 -6.39 -3.05 -7.09
CA ALA A 94 -6.59 -1.64 -6.76
C ALA A 94 -5.62 -1.18 -5.67
N VAL A 95 -5.27 0.10 -5.74
CA VAL A 95 -4.47 0.81 -4.73
C VAL A 95 -5.22 2.07 -4.34
N GLU A 96 -5.53 2.19 -3.06
CA GLU A 96 -6.23 3.33 -2.48
C GLU A 96 -5.31 4.02 -1.47
N GLU A 97 -5.01 5.29 -1.71
CA GLU A 97 -4.22 6.07 -0.76
C GLU A 97 -5.07 6.49 0.45
N ARG A 98 -4.49 6.33 1.63
CA ARG A 98 -5.15 6.57 2.91
C ARG A 98 -4.41 7.62 3.71
N SER A 99 -5.12 8.25 4.64
CA SER A 99 -4.53 9.10 5.67
C SER A 99 -3.44 8.35 6.43
N LEU A 100 -2.58 9.08 7.14
CA LEU A 100 -1.52 8.47 7.95
C LEU A 100 -2.08 7.47 8.97
N THR A 101 -3.26 7.73 9.56
CA THR A 101 -3.95 6.82 10.48
C THR A 101 -4.56 5.59 9.79
N GLY A 102 -4.57 5.54 8.45
CA GLY A 102 -5.19 4.49 7.65
C GLY A 102 -6.72 4.54 7.62
N THR A 103 -7.32 5.61 8.16
CA THR A 103 -8.77 5.66 8.40
C THR A 103 -9.55 6.39 7.33
N TRP A 104 -8.98 7.46 6.79
CA TRP A 104 -9.64 8.27 5.78
C TRP A 104 -9.05 7.98 4.42
N ASP A 105 -9.89 8.04 3.39
CA ASP A 105 -9.39 8.14 2.02
C ASP A 105 -8.63 9.47 1.88
N ALA A 106 -7.42 9.43 1.33
CA ALA A 106 -6.61 10.63 1.16
C ALA A 106 -7.33 11.68 0.27
N SER A 107 -8.10 11.24 -0.73
CA SER A 107 -8.91 12.12 -1.57
C SER A 107 -10.02 12.85 -0.82
N THR A 108 -10.53 12.26 0.28
CA THR A 108 -11.54 12.88 1.15
C THR A 108 -10.95 13.84 2.17
N THR A 109 -9.62 13.79 2.36
CA THR A 109 -8.91 14.68 3.28
C THR A 109 -8.60 15.99 2.54
N GLN A 110 -9.54 16.94 2.57
CA GLN A 110 -9.28 18.29 2.07
C GLN A 110 -8.25 19.00 2.97
N ARG A 111 -6.98 18.90 2.60
CA ARG A 111 -5.95 19.87 3.00
C ARG A 111 -5.72 20.86 1.87
N TRP A 112 -5.27 22.06 2.23
CA TRP A 112 -4.97 23.12 1.29
C TRP A 112 -3.84 22.67 0.33
N ARG A 113 -4.25 22.20 -0.86
CA ARG A 113 -3.48 21.93 -2.07
C ARG A 113 -2.43 20.80 -2.04
N SER A 114 -2.80 19.69 -2.70
CA SER A 114 -2.00 19.00 -3.74
C SER A 114 -2.98 18.25 -4.66
N PRO A 115 -2.69 18.07 -5.97
CA PRO A 115 -3.60 17.41 -6.89
C PRO A 115 -3.85 15.97 -6.44
N ALA A 116 -5.11 15.63 -6.19
CA ALA A 116 -5.52 14.26 -5.89
C ALA A 116 -5.17 13.38 -7.10
N ARG A 117 -4.33 12.36 -6.88
CA ARG A 117 -4.01 11.36 -7.90
C ARG A 117 -5.27 10.55 -8.20
N PRO A 118 -5.53 10.16 -9.46
CA PRO A 118 -6.62 9.24 -9.76
C PRO A 118 -6.50 7.95 -8.92
N PRO A 119 -7.61 7.45 -8.36
CA PRO A 119 -7.63 6.17 -7.68
C PRO A 119 -7.14 5.06 -8.62
N GLY A 120 -6.22 4.21 -8.15
CA GLY A 120 -5.83 3.01 -8.87
C GLY A 120 -4.44 2.99 -9.51
N ASP A 121 -3.69 4.10 -9.56
CA ASP A 121 -2.32 4.03 -10.10
C ASP A 121 -1.39 3.24 -9.15
N PRO A 122 -0.81 2.10 -9.58
CA PRO A 122 0.08 1.31 -8.72
C PRO A 122 1.47 1.95 -8.57
N VAL A 123 1.80 2.95 -9.39
CA VAL A 123 3.10 3.63 -9.40
C VAL A 123 3.08 4.86 -8.50
N VAL A 124 3.75 4.79 -7.35
CA VAL A 124 3.78 5.85 -6.35
C VAL A 124 5.17 6.44 -6.18
N THR A 125 5.22 7.76 -6.13
CA THR A 125 6.42 8.54 -5.80
C THR A 125 6.38 8.95 -4.33
N LEU A 126 7.49 8.76 -3.61
CA LEU A 126 7.68 9.24 -2.24
C LEU A 126 8.81 10.27 -2.22
N HIS A 127 8.56 11.40 -1.58
CA HIS A 127 9.54 12.46 -1.36
C HIS A 127 10.26 12.25 -0.02
N PRO A 128 11.36 12.98 0.23
CA PRO A 128 12.07 12.94 1.50
C PRO A 128 11.16 13.10 2.73
N LYS A 129 11.36 12.24 3.73
CA LYS A 129 10.55 12.10 4.95
C LYS A 129 9.05 11.87 4.73
N GLU A 130 8.61 11.60 3.51
CA GLU A 130 7.21 11.32 3.24
C GLU A 130 6.82 9.93 3.74
N ILE A 131 5.70 9.85 4.45
CA ILE A 131 5.07 8.59 4.85
C ILE A 131 3.75 8.48 4.12
N ARG A 132 3.62 7.48 3.26
CA ARG A 132 2.38 7.21 2.52
C ARG A 132 1.77 5.89 2.98
N THR A 133 0.47 5.91 3.18
CA THR A 133 -0.31 4.78 3.67
C THR A 133 -1.32 4.38 2.60
N PHE A 134 -1.46 3.09 2.34
CA PHE A 134 -2.29 2.55 1.27
C PHE A 134 -3.10 1.37 1.75
N PHE A 135 -4.31 1.23 1.22
CA PHE A 135 -4.94 -0.08 1.09
C PHE A 135 -4.64 -0.65 -0.29
N VAL A 136 -4.09 -1.86 -0.30
CA VAL A 136 -3.83 -2.61 -1.52
C VAL A 136 -4.79 -3.79 -1.57
N HIS A 137 -5.50 -3.91 -2.69
CA HIS A 137 -6.47 -4.96 -2.94
C HIS A 137 -5.92 -5.98 -3.92
N PHE A 138 -6.09 -7.26 -3.61
CA PHE A 138 -5.66 -8.39 -4.42
C PHE A 138 -6.84 -9.10 -5.08
N GLN A 139 -6.56 -9.74 -6.22
CA GLN A 139 -7.51 -10.59 -6.91
C GLN A 139 -7.76 -11.87 -6.09
N GLU A 140 -9.01 -12.31 -6.07
CA GLU A 140 -9.43 -13.57 -5.45
C GLU A 140 -8.88 -14.76 -6.26
N GLN A 141 -8.31 -15.75 -5.58
CA GLN A 141 -7.76 -16.98 -6.17
C GLN A 141 -8.83 -18.05 -6.36
#